data_AF-A0A1T4MYY4-F1
#
_entry.id   AF-A0A1T4MYY4-F1
#
_cell.length_a   1.000
_cell.length_b   1.000
_cell.length_c   1.000
_cell.angle_alpha   90.00
_cell.angle_beta   90.00
_cell.angle_gamma   90.00
#
_symmetry.space_group_name_H-M   'P 1'
#
loop_
_entity.id
_entity.type
_entity.pdbx_description
1 polymer ?
#
loop_
_entity_poly.entity_id
_entity_poly.type
_entity_poly.pdbx_seq_one_letter_code
_entity_poly.pdbx_strand_id
1 'polypeptide(L)'
;MKKHWKILSIALALLAAIAIIWRLPGQSAESQQAELVPPQLAWLPRVKLVSGPPAIQQIAMMHGKPLQLAEGYIAIYQSGDSEIMLWLSVSNNEEEALKLFQQMDEKMPASQVFTGRQELKIKGQQVIRVEGMGQEHYYWVQGKYNYWVAANGVAGRQAVEELVEKK
;
A
#
# COMPACT_ATOMS: atom_id res chain seq x y z
N MET A 1 60.04 -11.43 17.48
CA MET A 1 58.71 -12.07 17.64
C MET A 1 57.54 -11.09 17.93
N LYS A 2 57.60 -9.79 17.59
CA LYS A 2 56.53 -8.80 17.93
C LYS A 2 55.80 -8.18 16.72
N LYS A 3 56.16 -8.58 15.49
CA LYS A 3 55.67 -7.94 14.24
C LYS A 3 54.42 -8.62 13.64
N HIS A 4 54.19 -9.91 13.89
CA HIS A 4 53.08 -10.66 13.27
C HIS A 4 51.71 -10.45 13.94
N TRP A 5 51.67 -10.12 15.25
CA TRP A 5 50.41 -9.85 15.97
C TRP A 5 49.69 -8.59 15.47
N LYS A 6 50.45 -7.54 15.12
CA LYS A 6 49.87 -6.27 14.64
C LYS A 6 49.17 -6.42 13.28
N ILE A 7 49.66 -7.32 12.42
CA ILE A 7 49.08 -7.58 11.09
C ILE A 7 47.78 -8.40 11.22
N LEU A 8 47.74 -9.38 12.14
CA LEU A 8 46.51 -10.14 12.44
C LEU A 8 45.39 -9.24 13.01
N SER A 9 45.75 -8.24 13.82
CA SER A 9 44.78 -7.33 14.45
C SER A 9 44.16 -6.35 13.45
N ILE A 10 44.92 -5.92 12.43
CA ILE A 10 44.45 -5.02 11.37
C ILE A 10 43.55 -5.77 10.37
N ALA A 11 43.86 -7.02 10.05
CA ALA A 11 43.04 -7.85 9.17
C ALA A 11 41.65 -8.17 9.79
N LEU A 12 41.59 -8.39 11.11
CA LEU A 12 40.34 -8.64 11.82
C LEU A 12 39.47 -7.37 11.97
N ALA A 13 40.10 -6.21 12.16
CA ALA A 13 39.42 -4.92 12.20
C ALA A 13 38.86 -4.48 10.83
N LEU A 14 39.55 -4.81 9.73
CA LEU A 14 39.06 -4.58 8.36
C LEU A 14 37.88 -5.48 8.00
N LEU A 15 37.85 -6.74 8.44
CA LEU A 15 36.71 -7.64 8.24
C LEU A 15 35.47 -7.20 9.05
N ALA A 16 35.66 -6.67 10.26
CA ALA A 16 34.57 -6.08 11.04
C ALA A 16 34.04 -4.76 10.45
N ALA A 17 34.90 -3.93 9.87
CA ALA A 17 34.50 -2.71 9.17
C ALA A 17 33.74 -3.01 7.85
N ILE A 18 34.12 -4.07 7.14
CA ILE A 18 33.37 -4.54 5.97
C ILE A 18 31.99 -5.04 6.41
N ALA A 19 31.84 -5.80 7.50
CA ALA A 19 30.51 -6.23 7.96
C ALA A 19 29.55 -5.08 8.36
N ILE A 20 30.07 -3.92 8.78
CA ILE A 20 29.26 -2.74 9.15
C ILE A 20 28.76 -1.97 7.92
N ILE A 21 29.50 -2.02 6.80
CA ILE A 21 29.10 -1.41 5.52
C ILE A 21 27.93 -2.18 4.86
N TRP A 22 27.64 -3.40 5.32
CA TRP A 22 26.52 -4.22 4.85
C TRP A 22 25.32 -4.17 5.81
N ARG A 23 25.19 -3.10 6.61
CA ARG A 23 23.90 -2.74 7.24
C ARG A 23 22.94 -2.28 6.13
N LEU A 24 22.31 -3.26 5.50
CA LEU A 24 21.35 -3.17 4.39
C LEU A 24 20.26 -2.11 4.65
N PRO A 25 20.32 -0.91 4.05
CA PRO A 25 19.19 0.02 4.07
C PRO A 25 17.99 -0.51 3.26
N GLY A 26 18.16 -1.59 2.49
CA GLY A 26 17.13 -2.16 1.61
C GLY A 26 16.12 -3.09 2.29
N GLN A 27 16.47 -3.78 3.38
CA GLN A 27 15.57 -4.77 3.99
C GLN A 27 14.30 -4.13 4.59
N SER A 28 14.43 -2.95 5.17
CA SER A 28 13.34 -2.24 5.84
C SER A 28 12.32 -1.64 4.87
N ALA A 29 12.75 -1.16 3.70
CA ALA A 29 11.85 -0.60 2.69
C ALA A 29 11.06 -1.70 1.98
N GLU A 30 11.72 -2.82 1.67
CA GLU A 30 11.09 -3.96 1.01
C GLU A 30 10.11 -4.68 1.95
N SER A 31 10.44 -4.82 3.24
CA SER A 31 9.52 -5.38 4.23
C SER A 31 8.28 -4.50 4.43
N GLN A 32 8.46 -3.18 4.53
CA GLN A 32 7.35 -2.24 4.67
C GLN A 32 6.45 -2.23 3.42
N GLN A 33 7.04 -2.27 2.22
CA GLN A 33 6.26 -2.39 0.99
C GLN A 33 5.48 -3.72 0.95
N ALA A 34 6.10 -4.84 1.35
CA ALA A 34 5.44 -6.14 1.38
C ALA A 34 4.32 -6.23 2.42
N GLU A 35 4.37 -5.41 3.47
CA GLU A 35 3.29 -5.28 4.45
C GLU A 35 2.11 -4.48 3.87
N LEU A 36 2.40 -3.32 3.26
CA LEU A 36 1.38 -2.42 2.70
C LEU A 36 0.73 -2.94 1.42
N VAL A 37 1.53 -3.62 0.60
CA VAL A 37 1.15 -4.16 -0.70
C VAL A 37 1.69 -5.59 -0.74
N PRO A 38 0.95 -6.57 -0.24
CA PRO A 38 1.45 -7.93 -0.14
C PRO A 38 1.65 -8.57 -1.52
N PRO A 39 2.50 -9.61 -1.64
CA PRO A 39 2.67 -10.35 -2.89
C PRO A 39 1.44 -11.19 -3.26
N GLN A 40 0.53 -11.41 -2.31
CA GLN A 40 -0.75 -12.06 -2.49
C GLN A 40 -1.79 -11.31 -1.66
N LEU A 41 -3.00 -11.17 -2.17
CA LEU A 41 -4.13 -10.57 -1.48
C LEU A 41 -5.37 -11.42 -1.74
N ALA A 42 -6.08 -11.80 -0.68
CA ALA A 42 -7.00 -12.93 -0.72
C ALA A 42 -6.25 -14.20 -1.20
N TRP A 43 -6.79 -14.91 -2.19
CA TRP A 43 -6.12 -16.02 -2.87
C TRP A 43 -5.43 -15.60 -4.18
N LEU A 44 -5.42 -14.30 -4.52
CA LEU A 44 -4.92 -13.81 -5.80
C LEU A 44 -3.45 -13.39 -5.69
N PRO A 45 -2.56 -13.90 -6.56
CA PRO A 45 -1.17 -13.44 -6.62
C PRO A 45 -1.12 -12.04 -7.25
N ARG A 46 -0.17 -11.23 -6.79
CA ARG A 46 0.10 -9.92 -7.40
C ARG A 46 0.79 -10.12 -8.75
N VAL A 47 0.14 -9.65 -9.81
CA VAL A 47 0.66 -9.72 -11.18
C VAL A 47 1.29 -8.40 -11.64
N LYS A 48 0.93 -7.28 -11.00
CA LYS A 48 1.49 -5.95 -11.31
C LYS A 48 1.65 -5.11 -10.05
N LEU A 49 2.72 -4.31 -10.02
CA LEU A 49 2.96 -3.27 -9.02
C LEU A 49 3.52 -2.02 -9.71
N VAL A 50 2.89 -0.88 -9.45
CA VAL A 50 3.42 0.46 -9.71
C VAL A 50 3.58 1.14 -8.36
N SER A 51 4.74 1.70 -8.07
CA SER A 51 5.02 2.43 -6.84
C SER A 51 5.74 3.74 -7.13
N GLY A 52 5.90 4.61 -6.13
CA GLY A 52 6.69 5.81 -6.29
C GLY A 52 5.97 6.92 -7.06
N PRO A 53 6.76 7.85 -7.64
CA PRO A 53 6.25 8.94 -8.47
C PRO A 53 5.29 8.49 -9.60
N PRO A 54 5.52 7.38 -10.32
CA PRO A 54 4.57 6.89 -11.33
C PRO A 54 3.18 6.53 -10.78
N ALA A 55 3.11 5.98 -9.57
CA ALA A 55 1.84 5.66 -8.93
C ALA A 55 1.12 6.95 -8.47
N ILE A 56 1.85 7.88 -7.86
CA ILE A 56 1.32 9.18 -7.45
C ILE A 56 0.73 9.93 -8.65
N GLN A 57 1.41 9.91 -9.79
CA GLN A 57 0.92 10.55 -11.02
C GLN A 57 -0.42 9.95 -11.48
N GLN A 58 -0.53 8.62 -11.51
CA GLN A 58 -1.77 7.95 -11.90
C GLN A 58 -2.91 8.21 -10.91
N ILE A 59 -2.64 8.20 -9.60
CA ILE A 59 -3.63 8.55 -8.57
C ILE A 59 -4.11 9.99 -8.76
N ALA A 60 -3.18 10.94 -8.97
CA ALA A 60 -3.53 12.34 -9.19
C ALA A 60 -4.41 12.54 -10.45
N MET A 61 -4.16 11.79 -11.52
CA MET A 61 -4.98 11.82 -12.73
C MET A 61 -6.43 11.39 -12.43
N MET A 62 -6.65 10.35 -11.63
CA MET A 62 -8.01 9.93 -11.24
C MET A 62 -8.74 10.99 -10.41
N HIS A 63 -8.00 11.72 -9.57
CA HIS A 63 -8.56 12.81 -8.77
C HIS A 63 -8.75 14.12 -9.56
N GLY A 64 -8.24 14.21 -10.78
CA GLY A 64 -8.33 15.40 -11.65
C GLY A 64 -7.53 16.60 -11.14
N LYS A 65 -6.65 16.41 -10.15
CA LYS A 65 -5.82 17.47 -9.57
C LYS A 65 -4.52 16.91 -9.00
N PRO A 66 -3.44 17.71 -8.92
CA PRO A 66 -2.24 17.31 -8.20
C PRO A 66 -2.54 16.94 -6.75
N LEU A 67 -1.94 15.85 -6.27
CA LEU A 67 -1.97 15.44 -4.86
C LEU A 67 -0.56 15.49 -4.29
N GLN A 68 -0.43 16.00 -3.07
CA GLN A 68 0.83 15.95 -2.33
C GLN A 68 0.84 14.66 -1.51
N LEU A 69 1.41 13.60 -2.09
CA LEU A 69 1.56 12.30 -1.45
C LEU A 69 3.04 12.08 -1.13
N ALA A 70 3.31 11.46 0.02
CA ALA A 70 4.65 11.01 0.39
C ALA A 70 5.06 9.79 -0.44
N GLU A 71 4.10 8.91 -0.75
CA GLU A 71 4.30 7.69 -1.53
C GLU A 71 2.96 7.25 -2.15
N GLY A 72 3.00 6.42 -3.19
CA GLY A 72 1.82 5.83 -3.81
C GLY A 72 2.07 4.42 -4.30
N TYR A 73 1.04 3.58 -4.27
CA TYR A 73 1.08 2.22 -4.81
C TYR A 73 -0.20 1.88 -5.59
N ILE A 74 -0.02 1.15 -6.67
CA ILE A 74 -1.09 0.56 -7.48
C ILE A 74 -0.70 -0.88 -7.73
N ALA A 75 -1.50 -1.82 -7.22
CA ALA A 75 -1.27 -3.24 -7.40
C ALA A 75 -2.46 -3.91 -8.06
N ILE A 76 -2.17 -4.85 -8.96
CA ILE A 76 -3.17 -5.73 -9.57
C ILE A 76 -2.88 -7.14 -9.09
N TYR A 77 -3.91 -7.78 -8.55
CA TYR A 77 -3.91 -9.18 -8.13
C TYR A 77 -4.90 -9.92 -9.00
N GLN A 78 -4.48 -11.03 -9.60
CA GLN A 78 -5.30 -11.68 -10.60
C GLN A 78 -5.07 -13.19 -10.67
N SER A 79 -6.16 -13.95 -10.82
CA SER A 79 -6.14 -15.38 -11.13
C SER A 79 -7.44 -15.76 -11.83
N GLY A 80 -7.34 -16.29 -13.06
CA GLY A 80 -8.51 -16.54 -13.90
C GLY A 80 -9.34 -15.27 -14.11
N ASP A 81 -10.65 -15.37 -13.86
CA ASP A 81 -11.60 -14.26 -14.01
C ASP A 81 -11.67 -13.35 -12.77
N SER A 82 -10.93 -13.66 -11.69
CA SER A 82 -10.91 -12.86 -10.47
C SER A 82 -9.76 -11.85 -10.50
N GLU A 83 -10.09 -10.60 -10.17
CA GLU A 83 -9.17 -9.46 -10.14
C GLU A 83 -9.46 -8.57 -8.93
N ILE A 84 -8.38 -8.12 -8.27
CA ILE A 84 -8.39 -7.03 -7.30
C ILE A 84 -7.41 -5.96 -7.78
N MET A 85 -7.86 -4.71 -7.80
CA MET A 85 -7.01 -3.54 -7.97
C MET A 85 -6.94 -2.76 -6.66
N LEU A 86 -5.75 -2.66 -6.09
CA LEU A 86 -5.47 -1.87 -4.90
C LEU A 86 -4.80 -0.57 -5.29
N TRP A 87 -5.40 0.54 -4.91
CA TRP A 87 -4.78 1.87 -4.90
C TRP A 87 -4.52 2.27 -3.46
N LEU A 88 -3.26 2.61 -3.16
CA LEU A 88 -2.85 3.05 -1.84
C LEU A 88 -2.14 4.39 -1.97
N SER A 89 -2.73 5.42 -1.36
CA SER A 89 -2.09 6.74 -1.22
C SER A 89 -1.51 6.87 0.18
N VAL A 90 -0.26 7.33 0.28
CA VAL A 90 0.40 7.61 1.56
C VAL A 90 0.57 9.12 1.69
N SER A 91 -0.16 9.74 2.62
CA SER A 91 -0.04 11.17 2.93
C SER A 91 1.14 11.46 3.84
N ASN A 92 1.52 12.74 3.99
CA ASN A 92 2.63 13.10 4.88
C ASN A 92 2.29 12.89 6.37
N ASN A 93 1.00 12.99 6.71
CA ASN A 93 0.46 12.82 8.06
C ASN A 93 -1.00 12.31 8.01
N GLU A 94 -1.54 11.97 9.18
CA GLU A 94 -2.90 11.41 9.31
C GLU A 94 -3.98 12.44 8.99
N GLU A 95 -3.76 13.72 9.29
CA GLU A 95 -4.71 14.80 9.00
C GLU A 95 -4.90 14.96 7.48
N GLU A 96 -3.82 14.97 6.72
CA GLU A 96 -3.85 15.00 5.26
C GLU A 96 -4.52 13.76 4.67
N ALA A 97 -4.29 12.58 5.26
CA ALA A 97 -4.94 11.36 4.83
C ALA A 97 -6.46 11.41 5.09
N LEU A 98 -6.89 11.84 6.27
CA LEU A 98 -8.29 12.00 6.61
C LEU A 98 -8.98 13.03 5.71
N LYS A 99 -8.32 14.15 5.43
CA LYS A 99 -8.82 15.17 4.52
C LYS A 99 -9.00 14.63 3.10
N LEU A 100 -8.05 13.83 2.60
CA LEU A 100 -8.18 13.19 1.30
C LEU A 100 -9.37 12.22 1.26
N PHE A 101 -9.52 11.39 2.30
CA PHE A 101 -10.66 10.49 2.46
C PHE A 101 -12.00 11.24 2.44
N GLN A 102 -12.14 12.29 3.25
CA GLN A 102 -13.36 13.09 3.33
C GLN A 102 -13.71 13.70 1.96
N GLN A 103 -12.73 14.25 1.25
CA GLN A 103 -12.93 14.79 -0.10
C GLN A 103 -13.38 13.73 -1.13
N MET A 104 -12.96 12.47 -0.96
CA MET A 104 -13.42 11.36 -1.80
C MET A 104 -14.85 10.99 -1.44
N ASP A 105 -15.13 10.80 -0.16
CA ASP A 105 -16.41 10.33 0.35
C ASP A 105 -17.53 11.34 0.10
N GLU A 106 -17.27 12.63 0.28
CA GLU A 106 -18.21 13.74 0.00
C GLU A 106 -18.68 13.75 -1.46
N LYS A 107 -17.86 13.27 -2.39
CA LYS A 107 -18.19 13.21 -3.82
C LYS A 107 -18.98 11.96 -4.21
N MET A 108 -18.95 10.90 -3.41
CA MET A 108 -19.60 9.64 -3.77
C MET A 108 -21.12 9.75 -3.92
N PRO A 109 -21.87 10.46 -3.04
CA PRO A 109 -23.32 10.63 -3.21
C PRO A 109 -23.74 11.30 -4.52
N ALA A 110 -22.88 12.16 -5.08
CA ALA A 110 -23.13 12.86 -6.35
C ALA A 110 -22.55 12.15 -7.57
N SER A 111 -21.91 10.98 -7.38
CA SER A 111 -21.30 10.22 -8.47
C SER A 111 -22.36 9.61 -9.37
N GLN A 112 -22.16 9.71 -10.69
CA GLN A 112 -22.95 8.97 -11.68
C GLN A 112 -22.38 7.57 -11.95
N VAL A 113 -21.17 7.29 -11.47
CA VAL A 113 -20.44 6.04 -11.70
C VAL A 113 -20.55 5.09 -10.51
N PHE A 114 -20.61 5.65 -9.30
CA PHE A 114 -20.64 4.90 -8.05
C PHE A 114 -21.99 5.07 -7.37
N THR A 115 -22.57 3.97 -6.91
CA THR A 115 -23.88 3.94 -6.24
C THR A 115 -23.83 3.04 -5.02
N GLY A 116 -24.93 2.98 -4.26
CA GLY A 116 -25.05 2.02 -3.16
C GLY A 116 -24.07 2.24 -2.01
N ARG A 117 -23.74 3.51 -1.69
CA ARG A 117 -22.84 3.86 -0.58
C ARG A 117 -23.32 3.23 0.73
N GLN A 118 -22.47 2.40 1.32
CA GLN A 118 -22.72 1.71 2.58
C GLN A 118 -21.54 1.88 3.52
N GLU A 119 -21.82 2.17 4.77
CA GLU A 119 -20.82 2.16 5.84
C GLU A 119 -20.76 0.77 6.46
N LEU A 120 -19.58 0.17 6.43
CA LEU A 120 -19.30 -1.15 6.97
C LEU A 120 -18.27 -1.02 8.10
N LYS A 121 -18.38 -1.93 9.06
CA LYS A 121 -17.34 -2.14 10.07
C LYS A 121 -16.73 -3.51 9.85
N ILE A 122 -15.47 -3.56 9.41
CA ILE A 122 -14.75 -4.79 9.08
C ILE A 122 -13.53 -4.87 10.01
N LYS A 123 -13.46 -5.91 10.85
CA LYS A 123 -12.41 -6.07 11.88
C LYS A 123 -12.15 -4.80 12.72
N GLY A 124 -13.21 -4.03 13.00
CA GLY A 124 -13.12 -2.79 13.77
C GLY A 124 -12.81 -1.53 12.96
N GLN A 125 -12.31 -1.66 11.72
CA GLN A 125 -12.07 -0.55 10.80
C GLN A 125 -13.39 -0.11 10.13
N GLN A 126 -13.60 1.21 10.07
CA GLN A 126 -14.68 1.79 9.27
C GLN A 126 -14.27 1.79 7.79
N VAL A 127 -15.12 1.19 6.95
CA VAL A 127 -14.89 1.01 5.52
C VAL A 127 -16.15 1.44 4.78
N ILE A 128 -15.99 2.21 3.71
CA ILE A 128 -17.10 2.54 2.82
C ILE A 128 -17.10 1.56 1.66
N ARG A 129 -18.28 1.01 1.35
CA ARG A 129 -18.54 0.20 0.16
C ARG A 129 -19.39 0.99 -0.84
N VAL A 130 -19.02 0.94 -2.10
CA VAL A 130 -19.85 1.42 -3.23
C VAL A 130 -19.79 0.40 -4.38
N GLU A 131 -20.73 0.47 -5.30
CA GLU A 131 -20.76 -0.33 -6.53
C GLU A 131 -20.59 0.58 -7.75
N GLY A 132 -19.79 0.16 -8.72
CA GLY A 132 -19.58 0.92 -9.95
C GLY A 132 -18.76 0.14 -10.97
N MET A 133 -18.93 0.42 -12.26
CA MET A 133 -18.14 -0.21 -13.34
C MET A 133 -18.15 -1.76 -13.33
N GLY A 134 -19.19 -2.39 -12.79
CA GLY A 134 -19.29 -3.85 -12.65
C GLY A 134 -18.44 -4.44 -11.51
N GLN A 135 -17.94 -3.62 -10.59
CA GLN A 135 -17.10 -4.00 -9.47
C GLN A 135 -17.68 -3.50 -8.14
N GLU A 136 -17.30 -4.18 -7.06
CA GLU A 136 -17.41 -3.62 -5.72
C GLU A 136 -16.16 -2.79 -5.44
N HIS A 137 -16.35 -1.65 -4.77
CA HIS A 137 -15.27 -0.80 -4.31
C HIS A 137 -15.35 -0.62 -2.81
N TYR A 138 -14.21 -0.74 -2.16
CA TYR A 138 -14.04 -0.54 -0.73
C TYR A 138 -12.98 0.52 -0.51
N TYR A 139 -13.27 1.55 0.27
CA TYR A 139 -12.28 2.57 0.60
C TYR A 139 -12.35 2.99 2.06
N TRP A 140 -11.19 3.27 2.63
CA TRP A 140 -11.03 3.68 4.01
C TRP A 140 -9.71 4.42 4.22
N VAL A 141 -9.62 5.08 5.37
CA VAL A 141 -8.40 5.68 5.87
C VAL A 141 -7.94 4.99 7.16
N GLN A 142 -6.64 4.80 7.29
CA GLN A 142 -6.01 4.26 8.50
C GLN A 142 -4.66 4.94 8.70
N GLY A 143 -4.51 5.76 9.75
CA GLY A 143 -3.33 6.60 9.93
C GLY A 143 -3.08 7.47 8.70
N LYS A 144 -1.86 7.43 8.14
CA LYS A 144 -1.48 8.18 6.92
C LYS A 144 -1.88 7.50 5.60
N TYR A 145 -2.60 6.40 5.65
CA TYR A 145 -2.87 5.54 4.49
C TYR A 145 -4.33 5.66 4.03
N ASN A 146 -4.53 5.94 2.75
CA ASN A 146 -5.83 5.86 2.08
C ASN A 146 -5.85 4.65 1.16
N TYR A 147 -6.76 3.72 1.41
CA TYR A 147 -6.93 2.50 0.64
C TYR A 147 -8.16 2.63 -0.26
N TRP A 148 -8.04 2.17 -1.50
CA TRP A 148 -9.15 1.92 -2.40
C TRP A 148 -8.96 0.57 -3.08
N VAL A 149 -9.86 -0.36 -2.80
CA VAL A 149 -9.87 -1.73 -3.33
C VAL A 149 -11.04 -1.84 -4.29
N ALA A 150 -10.77 -2.08 -5.56
CA ALA A 150 -11.76 -2.48 -6.54
C ALA A 150 -11.65 -3.98 -6.78
N ALA A 151 -12.76 -4.71 -6.75
CA ALA A 151 -12.75 -6.15 -6.94
C ALA A 151 -13.98 -6.62 -7.73
N ASN A 152 -13.80 -7.66 -8.54
CA ASN A 152 -14.92 -8.43 -9.07
C ASN A 152 -15.16 -9.69 -8.19
N GLY A 153 -16.43 -10.02 -7.96
CA GLY A 153 -16.82 -11.20 -7.19
C GLY A 153 -16.47 -11.13 -5.69
N VAL A 154 -16.38 -12.30 -5.04
CA VAL A 154 -16.31 -12.43 -3.57
C VAL A 154 -14.96 -12.07 -2.95
N ALA A 155 -13.95 -11.74 -3.76
CA ALA A 155 -12.60 -11.47 -3.29
C ALA A 155 -12.44 -10.11 -2.58
N GLY A 156 -13.32 -9.14 -2.87
CA GLY A 156 -13.21 -7.77 -2.38
C GLY A 156 -13.24 -7.65 -0.85
N ARG A 157 -14.25 -8.26 -0.21
CA ARG A 157 -14.35 -8.25 1.26
C ARG A 157 -13.18 -8.94 1.94
N GLN A 158 -12.76 -10.10 1.44
CA GLN A 158 -11.61 -10.83 2.00
C GLN A 158 -10.33 -10.00 1.91
N ALA A 159 -10.12 -9.31 0.78
CA ALA A 159 -8.98 -8.41 0.61
C ALA A 159 -8.95 -7.30 1.66
N VAL A 160 -10.09 -6.69 1.95
CA VAL A 160 -10.21 -5.68 3.02
C VAL A 160 -9.91 -6.31 4.39
N GLU A 161 -10.45 -7.48 4.69
CA GLU A 161 -10.20 -8.18 5.95
C GLU A 161 -8.72 -8.49 6.17
N GLU A 162 -7.98 -8.87 5.12
CA GLU A 162 -6.53 -9.11 5.19
C GLU A 162 -5.72 -7.82 5.33
N LEU A 163 -6.10 -6.74 4.62
CA LEU A 163 -5.38 -5.46 4.69
C LEU A 163 -5.60 -4.74 6.02
N VAL A 164 -6.76 -4.91 6.64
CA VAL A 164 -7.06 -4.33 7.96
C VAL A 164 -6.35 -5.08 9.09
N GLU A 165 -6.15 -6.39 8.96
CA GLU A 165 -5.56 -7.25 10.02
C GLU A 165 -4.04 -7.12 10.14
N LYS A 166 -3.33 -6.75 9.07
CA LYS A 166 -1.86 -6.78 9.02
C LYS A 166 -1.15 -5.67 9.84
N LYS A 167 -1.80 -5.07 10.83
CA LYS A 167 -1.26 -4.00 11.69
C LYS A 167 -1.70 -4.16 13.15
#